data_AF-A0A699WQH6-F1
#
_entry.id   AF-A0A699WQH6-F1
#
_cell.length_a   1.000
_cell.length_b   1.000
_cell.length_c   1.000
_cell.angle_alpha   90.00
_cell.angle_beta   90.00
_cell.angle_gamma   90.00
#
_symmetry.space_group_name_H-M   'P 1'
#
loop_
_entity.id
_entity.type
_entity.pdbx_description
1 polymer ?
#
loop_
_entity_poly.entity_id
_entity_poly.type
_entity_poly.pdbx_seq_one_letter_code
_entity_poly.pdbx_strand_id
1 'polypeptide(L)'
;IPLVYVNRRPDDPKLPAGVASVTSDDKEAGRLQMQYIADKLKGKGTVVILLGELSNNSTRDRTEGVKEVLKKYPDIKIAEEQEGAWGRQKGMDITNNWLTQGRDFSAVLSNNDEMAIGASMAL
;
A
#
# COMPACT_ATOMS: atom_id res chain seq x y z
N ILE A 1 -7.58 -23.79 25.76
CA ILE A 1 -8.48 -23.12 24.80
C ILE A 1 -7.61 -22.69 23.62
N PRO A 2 -7.83 -23.17 22.39
CA PRO A 2 -7.10 -22.71 21.21
C PRO A 2 -7.39 -21.23 20.90
N LEU A 3 -6.40 -20.51 20.38
CA LEU A 3 -6.53 -19.10 19.97
C LEU A 3 -6.14 -18.94 18.51
N VAL A 4 -6.96 -18.23 17.73
CA VAL A 4 -6.68 -17.95 16.32
C VAL A 4 -6.81 -16.45 16.06
N TYR A 5 -5.72 -15.81 15.66
CA TYR A 5 -5.72 -14.44 15.16
C TYR A 5 -6.22 -14.44 13.71
N VAL A 6 -7.12 -13.51 13.39
CA VAL A 6 -7.67 -13.36 12.04
C VAL A 6 -7.37 -11.95 11.55
N ASN A 7 -7.06 -11.81 10.26
CA ASN A 7 -6.79 -10.56 9.54
C ASN A 7 -5.46 -9.88 9.92
N ARG A 8 -5.20 -9.66 11.21
CA ARG A 8 -3.94 -9.09 11.69
C ARG A 8 -3.20 -10.11 12.54
N ARG A 9 -1.94 -10.37 12.19
CA ARG A 9 -1.06 -11.24 12.99
C ARG A 9 -0.38 -10.46 14.12
N PRO A 10 0.01 -11.12 15.21
CA PRO A 10 1.00 -10.58 16.14
C PRO A 10 2.29 -10.21 15.42
N ASP A 11 2.99 -9.20 15.93
CA ASP A 11 4.28 -8.79 15.36
C ASP A 11 5.39 -9.82 15.63
N ASP A 12 5.28 -10.57 16.74
CA ASP A 12 6.13 -11.74 16.99
C ASP A 12 5.74 -12.89 16.06
N PRO A 13 6.63 -13.34 15.15
CA PRO A 13 6.34 -14.47 14.26
C PRO A 13 6.29 -15.81 15.02
N LYS A 14 6.82 -15.90 16.25
CA LYS A 14 6.80 -17.11 17.06
C LYS A 14 5.52 -17.15 17.90
N LEU A 15 4.56 -17.94 17.43
CA LEU A 15 3.32 -18.16 18.15
C LEU A 15 3.48 -19.27 19.22
N PRO A 16 2.93 -19.10 20.43
CA PRO A 16 2.88 -20.16 21.43
C PRO A 16 2.13 -21.40 20.94
N ALA A 17 2.34 -22.54 21.61
CA ALA A 17 1.59 -23.75 21.33
C ALA A 17 0.07 -23.51 21.48
N GLY A 18 -0.72 -23.94 20.49
CA GLY A 18 -2.16 -23.73 20.45
C GLY A 18 -2.62 -22.35 19.98
N VAL A 19 -1.68 -21.50 19.51
CA VAL A 19 -1.95 -20.21 18.89
C VAL A 19 -1.62 -20.26 17.40
N ALA A 20 -2.54 -19.80 16.55
CA ALA A 20 -2.35 -19.69 15.12
C ALA A 20 -2.77 -18.31 14.59
N SER A 21 -2.35 -17.97 13.37
CA SER A 21 -2.84 -16.81 12.63
C SER A 21 -3.31 -17.21 11.23
N VAL A 22 -4.41 -16.61 10.79
CA VAL A 22 -4.93 -16.71 9.43
C VAL A 22 -5.05 -15.31 8.86
N THR A 23 -4.17 -14.98 7.93
CA THR A 23 -4.07 -13.66 7.29
C THR A 23 -3.86 -13.83 5.79
N SER A 24 -4.08 -12.76 5.04
CA SER A 24 -3.69 -12.69 3.63
C SER A 24 -2.16 -12.61 3.48
N ASP A 25 -1.66 -12.99 2.31
CA ASP A 25 -0.29 -12.64 1.90
C ASP A 25 -0.28 -11.18 1.41
N ASP A 26 -0.13 -10.27 2.35
CA ASP A 26 -0.10 -8.83 2.10
C ASP A 26 1.09 -8.40 1.24
N LYS A 27 2.22 -9.11 1.32
CA LYS A 27 3.39 -8.80 0.50
C LYS A 27 3.12 -9.14 -0.95
N GLU A 28 2.52 -10.31 -1.21
CA GLU A 28 2.11 -10.68 -2.56
C GLU A 28 1.07 -9.71 -3.14
N ALA A 29 0.10 -9.26 -2.33
CA ALA A 29 -0.85 -8.23 -2.77
C ALA A 29 -0.14 -6.94 -3.25
N GLY A 30 0.88 -6.49 -2.51
CA GLY A 30 1.71 -5.36 -2.91
C GLY A 30 2.49 -5.59 -4.22
N ARG A 31 3.02 -6.81 -4.41
CA ARG A 31 3.72 -7.17 -5.66
C ARG A 31 2.78 -7.15 -6.85
N LEU A 32 1.59 -7.76 -6.71
CA LEU A 32 0.57 -7.78 -7.76
C LEU A 32 0.14 -6.37 -8.15
N GLN A 33 -0.09 -5.50 -7.15
CA GLN A 33 -0.44 -4.09 -7.39
C GLN A 33 0.65 -3.36 -8.19
N MET A 34 1.91 -3.42 -7.75
CA MET A 34 2.98 -2.69 -8.43
C MET A 34 3.28 -3.28 -9.81
N GLN A 35 3.20 -4.61 -9.98
CA GLN A 35 3.40 -5.24 -11.28
C GLN A 35 2.36 -4.74 -12.29
N TYR A 36 1.08 -4.71 -11.90
CA TYR A 36 0.01 -4.16 -12.73
C TYR A 36 0.27 -2.70 -13.12
N ILE A 37 0.67 -1.85 -12.17
CA ILE A 37 0.98 -0.45 -12.45
C ILE A 37 2.20 -0.30 -13.36
N ALA A 38 3.26 -1.06 -13.14
CA ALA A 38 4.46 -1.03 -13.97
C ALA A 38 4.15 -1.40 -15.43
N ASP A 39 3.31 -2.42 -15.64
CA ASP A 39 2.87 -2.83 -16.98
C ASP A 39 2.04 -1.73 -17.66
N LYS A 40 1.12 -1.09 -16.93
CA LYS A 40 0.31 0.03 -17.45
C LYS A 40 1.16 1.25 -17.80
N LEU A 41 2.17 1.55 -16.99
CA LEU A 41 3.13 2.63 -17.21
C LEU A 41 4.22 2.26 -18.24
N LYS A 42 4.21 1.04 -18.79
CA LYS A 42 5.23 0.53 -19.71
C LYS A 42 6.65 0.70 -19.14
N GLY A 43 6.79 0.49 -17.83
CA GLY A 43 8.05 0.55 -17.11
C GLY A 43 8.59 1.96 -16.81
N LYS A 44 7.86 3.05 -17.07
CA LYS A 44 8.34 4.42 -16.87
C LYS A 44 7.30 5.35 -16.25
N GLY A 45 7.72 6.23 -15.34
CA GLY A 45 6.86 7.30 -14.83
C GLY A 45 7.11 7.61 -13.37
N THR A 46 6.20 8.37 -12.78
CA THR A 46 6.27 8.74 -11.36
C THR A 46 5.02 8.23 -10.67
N VAL A 47 5.14 7.73 -9.45
CA VAL A 47 4.02 7.22 -8.67
C VAL A 47 4.02 7.80 -7.26
N VAL A 48 2.86 7.82 -6.63
CA VAL A 48 2.69 8.17 -5.20
C VAL A 48 2.04 7.02 -4.46
N ILE A 49 2.27 6.89 -3.15
CA ILE A 49 1.74 5.78 -2.34
C ILE A 49 0.93 6.30 -1.15
N LEU A 50 -0.33 5.89 -1.06
CA LEU A 50 -1.18 6.04 0.12
C LEU A 50 -0.99 4.86 1.07
N LEU A 51 -0.37 5.12 2.20
CA LEU A 51 -0.07 4.15 3.24
C LEU A 51 -1.28 3.96 4.15
N GLY A 52 -1.55 2.73 4.54
CA GLY A 52 -2.45 2.43 5.66
C GLY A 52 -1.88 2.90 7.00
N GLU A 53 -2.50 2.51 8.12
CA GLU A 53 -1.93 2.80 9.44
C GLU A 53 -0.50 2.24 9.57
N LEU A 54 0.46 3.09 9.93
CA LEU A 54 1.88 2.72 9.97
C LEU A 54 2.20 1.66 11.03
N SER A 55 1.36 1.53 12.06
CA SER A 55 1.50 0.49 13.08
C SER A 55 1.07 -0.90 12.59
N ASN A 56 0.39 -1.00 11.44
CA ASN A 56 -0.18 -2.25 10.96
C ASN A 56 0.83 -3.01 10.07
N ASN A 57 1.00 -4.31 10.33
CA ASN A 57 1.85 -5.17 9.51
C ASN A 57 1.38 -5.26 8.06
N SER A 58 0.07 -5.20 7.78
CA SER A 58 -0.45 -5.18 6.40
C SER A 58 0.02 -3.96 5.60
N THR A 59 0.11 -2.77 6.22
CA THR A 59 0.64 -1.55 5.58
C THR A 59 2.08 -1.75 5.15
N ARG A 60 2.91 -2.25 6.07
CA ARG A 60 4.33 -2.50 5.85
C ARG A 60 4.52 -3.56 4.77
N ASP A 61 3.85 -4.70 4.89
CA ASP A 61 4.06 -5.86 4.02
C ASP A 61 3.58 -5.54 2.58
N ARG A 62 2.43 -4.87 2.39
CA ARG A 62 1.97 -4.38 1.07
C ARG A 62 2.95 -3.39 0.44
N THR A 63 3.41 -2.41 1.22
CA THR A 63 4.35 -1.39 0.72
C THR A 63 5.71 -1.97 0.41
N GLU A 64 6.17 -2.96 1.17
CA GLU A 64 7.39 -3.70 0.86
C GLU A 64 7.25 -4.50 -0.44
N GLY A 65 6.12 -5.17 -0.65
CA GLY A 65 5.81 -5.88 -1.91
C GLY A 65 5.84 -4.94 -3.12
N VAL A 66 5.28 -3.74 -2.99
CA VAL A 66 5.37 -2.68 -4.01
C VAL A 66 6.85 -2.35 -4.30
N LYS A 67 7.63 -2.05 -3.26
CA LYS A 67 9.04 -1.67 -3.40
C LYS A 67 9.92 -2.81 -3.95
N GLU A 68 9.60 -4.07 -3.64
CA GLU A 68 10.30 -5.24 -4.20
C GLU A 68 10.16 -5.31 -5.73
N VAL A 69 8.94 -5.13 -6.25
CA VAL A 69 8.71 -5.12 -7.71
C VAL A 69 9.32 -3.89 -8.35
N LEU A 70 9.21 -2.73 -7.72
CA LEU A 70 9.75 -1.47 -8.23
C LEU A 70 11.26 -1.53 -8.51
N LYS A 71 12.04 -2.32 -7.77
CA LYS A 71 13.48 -2.53 -8.03
C LYS A 71 13.78 -3.02 -9.44
N LYS A 72 12.83 -3.67 -10.12
CA LYS A 72 12.95 -4.14 -11.51
C LYS A 72 12.66 -3.04 -12.55
N TYR A 73 12.11 -1.91 -12.13
CA TYR A 73 11.67 -0.80 -13.00
C TYR A 73 12.35 0.51 -12.57
N PRO A 74 13.65 0.70 -12.89
CA PRO A 74 14.42 1.85 -12.42
C PRO A 74 13.90 3.20 -12.95
N ASP A 75 13.13 3.20 -14.04
CA ASP A 75 12.52 4.39 -14.64
C ASP A 75 11.14 4.72 -14.04
N ILE A 76 10.67 3.94 -13.07
CA ILE A 76 9.52 4.31 -12.23
C ILE A 76 10.05 4.85 -10.91
N LYS A 77 9.64 6.08 -10.54
CA LYS A 77 10.06 6.74 -9.29
C LYS A 77 8.88 6.93 -8.35
N ILE A 78 9.10 6.73 -7.05
CA ILE A 78 8.14 7.15 -6.02
C ILE A 78 8.40 8.64 -5.74
N ALA A 79 7.41 9.50 -5.99
CA ALA A 79 7.49 10.92 -5.64
C ALA A 79 7.19 11.16 -4.16
N GLU A 80 6.22 10.45 -3.60
CA GLU A 80 5.79 10.65 -2.22
C GLU A 80 5.07 9.42 -1.65
N GLU A 81 5.19 9.24 -0.34
CA GLU A 81 4.44 8.24 0.44
C GLU A 81 3.82 8.95 1.64
N GLN A 82 2.51 8.80 1.87
CA GLN A 82 1.84 9.46 2.98
C GLN A 82 0.74 8.57 3.60
N GLU A 83 0.63 8.62 4.93
CA GLU A 83 -0.36 7.83 5.68
C GLU A 83 -1.78 8.37 5.51
N GLY A 84 -2.60 7.62 4.77
CA GLY A 84 -4.06 7.78 4.70
C GLY A 84 -4.83 7.01 5.77
N ALA A 85 -4.15 6.20 6.58
CA ALA A 85 -4.71 5.49 7.75
C ALA A 85 -6.02 4.74 7.44
N TRP A 86 -6.07 4.08 6.28
CA TRP A 86 -7.22 3.31 5.77
C TRP A 86 -8.49 4.14 5.48
N GLY A 87 -8.46 5.46 5.66
CA GLY A 87 -9.63 6.33 5.59
C GLY A 87 -9.82 6.97 4.23
N ARG A 88 -11.04 6.86 3.68
CA ARG A 88 -11.42 7.45 2.40
C ARG A 88 -11.21 8.96 2.34
N GLN A 89 -11.74 9.69 3.32
CA GLN A 89 -11.60 11.14 3.38
C GLN A 89 -10.14 11.56 3.38
N LYS A 90 -9.31 10.90 4.18
CA LYS A 90 -7.88 11.20 4.27
C LYS A 90 -7.14 10.89 2.96
N GLY A 91 -7.50 9.81 2.26
CA GLY A 91 -6.98 9.51 0.92
C GLY A 91 -7.31 10.60 -0.11
N MET A 92 -8.53 11.14 -0.06
CA MET A 92 -8.95 12.28 -0.90
C MET A 92 -8.16 13.54 -0.56
N ASP A 93 -8.06 13.90 0.73
CA ASP A 93 -7.37 15.09 1.19
C ASP A 93 -5.88 15.07 0.82
N ILE A 94 -5.21 13.93 1.01
CA ILE A 94 -3.80 13.76 0.65
C ILE A 94 -3.60 13.92 -0.85
N THR A 95 -4.44 13.27 -1.67
CA THR A 95 -4.31 13.33 -3.13
C THR A 95 -4.55 14.75 -3.64
N ASN A 96 -5.57 15.44 -3.12
CA ASN A 96 -5.83 16.84 -3.44
C ASN A 96 -4.66 17.76 -3.04
N ASN A 97 -4.03 17.51 -1.88
CA ASN A 97 -2.85 18.25 -1.45
C ASN A 97 -1.67 18.04 -2.39
N TRP A 98 -1.42 16.80 -2.85
CA TRP A 98 -0.37 16.53 -3.84
C TRP A 98 -0.63 17.28 -5.14
N LEU A 99 -1.86 17.25 -5.66
CA LEU A 99 -2.23 17.99 -6.88
C LEU A 99 -2.05 19.50 -6.71
N THR A 100 -2.51 20.06 -5.59
CA THR A 100 -2.40 21.50 -5.29
C THR A 100 -0.94 21.95 -5.13
N GLN A 101 -0.06 21.08 -4.65
CA GLN A 101 1.38 21.31 -4.57
C GLN A 101 2.10 21.18 -5.93
N GLY A 102 1.37 20.86 -7.00
CA GLY A 102 1.95 20.66 -8.33
C GLY A 102 2.79 19.38 -8.42
N ARG A 103 2.49 18.36 -7.60
CA ARG A 103 3.14 17.05 -7.71
C ARG A 103 2.75 16.42 -9.04
N ASP A 104 3.75 16.01 -9.81
CA ASP A 104 3.56 15.22 -11.02
C ASP A 104 3.67 13.73 -10.70
N PHE A 105 2.60 12.98 -10.98
CA PHE A 105 2.55 11.54 -10.86
C PHE A 105 1.62 10.93 -11.90
N SER A 106 1.99 9.75 -12.38
CA SER A 106 1.28 8.97 -13.39
C SER A 106 0.35 7.93 -12.79
N ALA A 107 0.52 7.57 -11.50
CA ALA A 107 -0.37 6.65 -10.79
C ALA A 107 -0.35 6.86 -9.26
N VAL A 108 -1.46 6.55 -8.62
CA VAL A 108 -1.60 6.44 -7.16
C VAL A 108 -1.68 4.97 -6.79
N LEU A 109 -0.72 4.49 -5.99
CA LEU A 109 -0.81 3.19 -5.33
C LEU A 109 -1.43 3.41 -3.95
N SER A 110 -2.28 2.49 -3.53
CA SER A 110 -2.97 2.60 -2.24
C SER A 110 -2.98 1.26 -1.54
N ASN A 111 -2.66 1.22 -0.24
CA ASN A 111 -2.68 -0.02 0.52
C ASN A 111 -4.09 -0.57 0.74
N ASN A 112 -5.18 0.19 0.53
CA ASN A 112 -6.56 -0.34 0.50
C ASN A 112 -7.46 0.42 -0.47
N ASP A 113 -8.66 -0.11 -0.65
CA ASP A 113 -9.64 0.42 -1.59
C ASP A 113 -10.27 1.74 -1.11
N GLU A 114 -10.53 1.91 0.19
CA GLU A 114 -11.14 3.14 0.71
C GLU A 114 -10.28 4.37 0.42
N MET A 115 -8.98 4.29 0.68
CA MET A 115 -8.04 5.37 0.33
C MET A 115 -7.92 5.54 -1.19
N ALA A 116 -7.99 4.47 -1.97
CA ALA A 116 -7.94 4.53 -3.44
C ALA A 116 -9.19 5.20 -4.03
N ILE A 117 -10.37 4.91 -3.49
CA ILE A 117 -11.63 5.56 -3.83
C ILE A 117 -11.53 7.05 -3.49
N GLY A 118 -11.02 7.38 -2.30
CA GLY A 118 -10.77 8.77 -1.91
C GLY A 118 -9.84 9.50 -2.89
N ALA A 119 -8.72 8.87 -3.25
CA ALA A 119 -7.80 9.42 -4.25
C ALA A 119 -8.48 9.64 -5.60
N SER A 120 -9.26 8.66 -6.08
CA SER A 120 -9.98 8.76 -7.35
C SER A 120 -11.03 9.88 -7.36
N MET A 121 -11.56 10.28 -6.21
CA MET A 121 -12.49 11.42 -6.12
C MET A 121 -11.79 12.78 -6.23
N ALA A 122 -10.47 12.82 -6.00
CA ALA A 122 -9.67 14.05 -6.08
C ALA A 122 -9.00 14.27 -7.45
N LEU A 123 -8.90 13.22 -8.28
CA LEU A 123 -8.34 13.25 -9.64
C LEU A 123 -9.38 13.71 -10.67
#